data_AF-A0A3D2N7I2-F1
#
_entry.id   AF-A0A3D2N7I2-F1
#
_cell.length_a   1.000
_cell.length_b   1.000
_cell.length_c   1.000
_cell.angle_alpha   90.00
_cell.angle_beta   90.00
_cell.angle_gamma   90.00
#
_symmetry.space_group_name_H-M   'P 1'
#
loop_
_entity.id
_entity.type
_entity.pdbx_description
1 polymer ?
#
loop_
_entity_poly.entity_id
_entity_poly.type
_entity_poly.pdbx_seq_one_letter_code
_entity_poly.pdbx_strand_id
1 'polypeptide(L)'
;MLGNFSYHNPTKLYFGEESLGFLKDELKNYGNNILLVYGGGSIKKSGLYDEITSVLKDCGKNVAEISGVMPNPTIEKLREGVDTARGHKADFILAVGGGSVCDYSKALSVSVHCDDDPWDKYYIRFEEPDCEIVPVGCILTMAGTGSEMNGGAVITNHEQHLKIGHVFGDEVMPKFSILNPRYTMTLPKYQMTAGIYDIMNHICE
;
A
#
# COMPACT_ATOMS: atom_id res chain seq x y z
N MET A 1 -11.52 24.57 11.94
CA MET A 1 -11.13 23.94 13.21
C MET A 1 -11.08 25.00 14.30
N LEU A 2 -11.82 24.82 15.38
CA LEU A 2 -11.70 25.64 16.60
C LEU A 2 -11.05 24.76 17.67
N GLY A 3 -10.05 25.27 18.39
CA GLY A 3 -9.36 24.56 19.47
C GLY A 3 -7.86 24.31 19.22
N ASN A 4 -7.21 23.72 20.21
CA ASN A 4 -5.79 23.33 20.16
C ASN A 4 -5.66 21.89 19.68
N PHE A 5 -4.75 21.62 18.75
CA PHE A 5 -4.46 20.27 18.27
C PHE A 5 -2.96 20.10 18.01
N SER A 6 -2.48 18.86 18.05
CA SER A 6 -1.19 18.44 17.51
C SER A 6 -1.42 17.53 16.31
N TYR A 7 -0.52 17.61 15.33
CA TYR A 7 -0.57 16.78 14.13
C TYR A 7 0.80 16.13 13.93
N HIS A 8 0.78 14.82 13.75
CA HIS A 8 1.94 14.01 13.41
C HIS A 8 1.54 13.10 12.25
N ASN A 9 2.36 13.09 11.19
CA ASN A 9 2.24 12.13 10.11
C ASN A 9 3.66 11.65 9.76
N PRO A 10 4.01 10.40 10.11
CA PRO A 10 5.37 9.89 9.94
C PRO A 10 5.73 9.57 8.48
N THR A 11 4.77 9.59 7.55
CA THR A 11 5.02 9.21 6.15
C THR A 11 5.89 10.26 5.46
N LYS A 12 7.03 9.83 4.90
CA LYS A 12 7.87 10.70 4.09
C LYS A 12 7.34 10.80 2.65
N LEU A 13 7.04 12.01 2.18
CA LEU A 13 6.52 12.23 0.83
C LEU A 13 7.60 12.70 -0.15
N TYR A 14 7.70 12.01 -1.28
CA TYR A 14 8.49 12.42 -2.44
C TYR A 14 7.54 12.80 -3.57
N PHE A 15 7.47 14.08 -3.91
CA PHE A 15 6.57 14.58 -4.94
C PHE A 15 7.33 15.16 -6.13
N GLY A 16 6.86 14.88 -7.34
CA GLY A 16 7.36 15.48 -8.58
C GLY A 16 7.66 14.47 -9.68
N GLU A 17 7.97 14.96 -10.89
CA GLU A 17 8.20 14.12 -12.07
C GLU A 17 9.44 13.21 -11.94
N GLU A 18 10.44 13.64 -11.18
CA GLU A 18 11.69 12.91 -10.94
C GLU A 18 11.66 12.11 -9.61
N SER A 19 10.51 12.05 -8.94
CA SER A 19 10.40 11.50 -7.58
C SER A 19 10.73 10.02 -7.47
N LEU A 20 10.65 9.25 -8.57
CA LEU A 20 11.07 7.85 -8.59
C LEU A 20 12.57 7.68 -8.29
N GLY A 21 13.40 8.70 -8.58
CA GLY A 21 14.83 8.67 -8.30
C GLY A 21 15.17 8.44 -6.82
N PHE A 22 14.27 8.84 -5.91
CA PHE A 22 14.45 8.64 -4.46
C PHE A 22 14.24 7.19 -4.01
N LEU A 23 13.64 6.34 -4.84
CA LEU A 23 13.42 4.92 -4.51
C LEU A 23 14.74 4.22 -4.16
N LYS A 24 15.80 4.49 -4.93
CA LYS A 24 17.13 3.92 -4.70
C LYS A 24 17.69 4.28 -3.32
N ASP A 25 17.43 5.48 -2.84
CA ASP A 25 17.92 5.94 -1.54
C ASP A 25 17.10 5.33 -0.40
N GLU A 26 15.78 5.24 -0.55
CA GLU A 26 14.91 4.60 0.44
C GLU A 26 15.20 3.09 0.59
N LEU A 27 15.46 2.39 -0.52
CA LEU A 27 15.76 0.95 -0.51
C LEU A 27 17.00 0.56 0.32
N LYS A 28 17.88 1.51 0.65
CA LYS A 28 19.05 1.27 1.52
C LYS A 28 18.66 1.04 2.98
N ASN A 29 17.47 1.50 3.38
CA ASN A 29 16.98 1.40 4.76
C ASN A 29 16.37 0.02 5.08
N TYR A 30 16.20 -0.84 4.08
CA TYR A 30 15.51 -2.11 4.19
C TYR A 30 16.37 -3.28 3.73
N GLY A 31 15.98 -4.49 4.14
CA GLY A 31 16.62 -5.73 3.72
C GLY A 31 16.54 -6.00 2.23
N ASN A 32 17.02 -7.16 1.81
CA ASN A 32 17.18 -7.47 0.39
C ASN A 32 15.94 -8.08 -0.24
N ASN A 33 15.04 -8.67 0.55
CA ASN A 33 13.87 -9.38 0.05
C ASN A 33 12.68 -8.43 -0.03
N ILE A 34 12.41 -7.93 -1.25
CA ILE A 34 11.33 -7.00 -1.52
C ILE A 34 10.12 -7.77 -2.04
N LEU A 35 8.96 -7.51 -1.45
CA LEU A 35 7.67 -7.98 -1.96
C LEU A 35 7.03 -6.86 -2.78
N LEU A 36 7.03 -7.01 -4.10
CA LEU A 36 6.44 -6.05 -5.04
C LEU A 36 4.95 -6.36 -5.20
N VAL A 37 4.09 -5.46 -4.73
CA VAL A 37 2.64 -5.64 -4.71
C VAL A 37 1.98 -4.68 -5.69
N TYR A 38 1.14 -5.20 -6.59
CA TYR A 38 0.46 -4.38 -7.59
C TYR A 38 -0.87 -4.97 -8.07
N GLY A 39 -1.67 -4.12 -8.72
CA GLY A 39 -2.99 -4.48 -9.25
C GLY A 39 -2.96 -5.24 -10.59
N GLY A 40 -3.96 -5.00 -11.43
CA GLY A 40 -4.19 -5.72 -12.70
C GLY A 40 -3.26 -5.37 -13.88
N GLY A 41 -2.09 -4.78 -13.63
CA GLY A 41 -1.05 -4.59 -14.67
C GLY A 41 -1.09 -3.26 -15.43
N SER A 42 -1.82 -2.24 -14.97
CA SER A 42 -1.71 -0.86 -15.51
C SER A 42 -0.27 -0.37 -15.50
N ILE A 43 0.48 -0.68 -14.45
CA ILE A 43 1.89 -0.29 -14.28
C ILE A 43 2.83 -0.95 -15.31
N LYS A 44 2.46 -2.12 -15.86
CA LYS A 44 3.20 -2.77 -16.95
C LYS A 44 2.93 -2.03 -18.27
N LYS A 45 1.68 -1.63 -18.52
CA LYS A 45 1.32 -0.87 -19.72
C LYS A 45 1.94 0.52 -19.76
N SER A 46 2.15 1.15 -18.62
CA SER A 46 2.75 2.49 -18.54
C SER A 46 4.27 2.51 -18.58
N GLY A 47 4.95 1.35 -18.53
CA GLY A 47 6.41 1.24 -18.41
C GLY A 47 6.94 1.39 -16.97
N LEU A 48 6.10 1.81 -16.03
CA LEU A 48 6.49 2.01 -14.63
C LEU A 48 7.01 0.74 -13.96
N TYR A 49 6.42 -0.42 -14.30
CA TYR A 49 6.90 -1.71 -13.80
C TYR A 49 8.36 -1.97 -14.20
N ASP A 50 8.73 -1.67 -15.44
CA ASP A 50 10.08 -1.89 -15.95
C ASP A 50 11.07 -0.92 -15.28
N GLU A 51 10.67 0.33 -15.08
CA GLU A 51 11.46 1.32 -14.34
C GLU A 51 11.74 0.85 -12.90
N ILE A 52 10.70 0.42 -12.17
CA ILE A 52 10.81 -0.03 -10.78
C ILE A 52 11.67 -1.30 -10.68
N THR A 53 11.41 -2.29 -11.53
CA THR A 53 12.17 -3.55 -11.50
C THR A 53 13.62 -3.35 -11.90
N SER A 54 13.93 -2.41 -12.79
CA SER A 54 15.31 -1.98 -13.08
C SER A 54 15.98 -1.40 -11.84
N VAL A 55 15.32 -0.48 -11.12
CA VAL A 55 15.86 0.11 -9.88
C VAL A 55 16.11 -0.96 -8.81
N LEU A 56 15.15 -1.87 -8.61
CA LEU A 56 15.28 -2.98 -7.65
C LEU A 56 16.48 -3.88 -8.00
N LYS A 57 16.65 -4.21 -9.29
CA LYS A 57 17.77 -5.01 -9.79
C LYS A 57 19.10 -4.30 -9.61
N ASP A 58 19.19 -3.02 -9.95
CA ASP A 58 20.40 -2.20 -9.79
C ASP A 58 20.80 -2.03 -8.31
N CYS A 59 19.83 -2.11 -7.40
CA CYS A 59 20.05 -2.13 -5.96
C CYS A 59 20.35 -3.54 -5.40
N GLY A 60 20.39 -4.57 -6.24
CA GLY A 60 20.68 -5.95 -5.83
C GLY A 60 19.60 -6.59 -4.96
N LYS A 61 18.33 -6.16 -5.11
CA LYS A 61 17.20 -6.69 -4.34
C LYS A 61 16.67 -8.01 -4.91
N ASN A 62 16.26 -8.91 -4.03
CA ASN A 62 15.54 -10.14 -4.35
C ASN A 62 14.04 -9.86 -4.35
N VAL A 63 13.36 -10.05 -5.48
CA VAL A 63 11.96 -9.65 -5.64
C VAL A 63 11.05 -10.86 -5.73
N ALA A 64 10.02 -10.89 -4.90
CA ALA A 64 8.82 -11.70 -5.11
C ALA A 64 7.66 -10.77 -5.45
N GLU A 65 6.64 -11.28 -6.15
CA GLU A 65 5.53 -10.47 -6.63
C GLU A 65 4.19 -10.97 -6.10
N ILE A 66 3.36 -10.04 -5.66
CA ILE A 66 1.92 -10.25 -5.52
C ILE A 66 1.23 -9.35 -6.55
N SER A 67 0.71 -9.98 -7.59
CA SER A 67 -0.02 -9.30 -8.64
C SER A 67 -1.53 -9.54 -8.53
N GLY A 68 -2.29 -8.71 -9.24
CA GLY A 68 -3.73 -8.89 -9.37
C GLY A 68 -4.53 -8.46 -8.14
N VAL A 69 -4.00 -7.55 -7.31
CA VAL A 69 -4.81 -6.92 -6.25
C VAL A 69 -5.99 -6.18 -6.90
N MET A 70 -7.21 -6.60 -6.55
CA MET A 70 -8.44 -6.06 -7.12
C MET A 70 -8.91 -4.77 -6.45
N PRO A 71 -9.76 -3.96 -7.11
CA PRO A 71 -10.57 -2.96 -6.44
C PRO A 71 -11.40 -3.63 -5.33
N ASN A 72 -11.28 -3.17 -4.08
CA ASN A 72 -11.73 -3.86 -2.87
C ASN A 72 -10.97 -5.17 -2.61
N PRO A 73 -9.75 -5.09 -2.07
CA PRO A 73 -8.96 -6.28 -1.79
C PRO A 73 -9.67 -7.20 -0.78
N THR A 74 -9.47 -8.50 -0.93
CA THR A 74 -10.22 -9.52 -0.19
C THR A 74 -9.36 -10.25 0.83
N ILE A 75 -10.00 -10.84 1.84
CA ILE A 75 -9.31 -11.64 2.85
C ILE A 75 -8.63 -12.88 2.25
N GLU A 76 -9.21 -13.51 1.23
CA GLU A 76 -8.63 -14.68 0.58
C GLU A 76 -7.30 -14.31 -0.09
N LYS A 77 -7.29 -13.18 -0.81
CA LYS A 77 -6.07 -12.65 -1.42
C LYS A 77 -5.04 -12.23 -0.37
N LEU A 78 -5.49 -11.75 0.79
CA LEU A 78 -4.60 -11.38 1.90
C LEU A 78 -3.90 -12.62 2.46
N ARG A 79 -4.64 -13.70 2.69
CA ARG A 79 -4.08 -14.99 3.16
C ARG A 79 -3.05 -15.56 2.17
N GLU A 80 -3.34 -15.57 0.85
CA GLU A 80 -2.36 -15.94 -0.18
C GLU A 80 -1.09 -15.06 -0.15
N GLY A 81 -1.29 -13.76 0.10
CA GLY A 81 -0.20 -12.80 0.23
C GLY A 81 0.69 -13.07 1.43
N VAL A 82 0.10 -13.44 2.57
CA VAL A 82 0.83 -13.80 3.79
C VAL A 82 1.73 -15.00 3.54
N ASP A 83 1.23 -16.05 2.88
CA ASP A 83 2.03 -17.22 2.53
C ASP A 83 3.21 -16.86 1.60
N THR A 84 2.96 -15.98 0.63
CA THR A 84 3.99 -15.48 -0.29
C THR A 84 5.05 -14.67 0.46
N ALA A 85 4.63 -13.76 1.35
CA ALA A 85 5.52 -12.92 2.14
C ALA A 85 6.39 -13.75 3.10
N ARG A 86 5.79 -14.73 3.78
CA ARG A 86 6.49 -15.67 4.67
C ARG A 86 7.49 -16.53 3.91
N GLY A 87 7.08 -17.12 2.79
CA GLY A 87 7.93 -17.95 1.95
C GLY A 87 9.14 -17.20 1.38
N HIS A 88 8.93 -15.95 0.97
CA HIS A 88 10.00 -15.07 0.48
C HIS A 88 10.84 -14.42 1.59
N LYS A 89 10.38 -14.50 2.85
CA LYS A 89 10.96 -13.77 3.98
C LYS A 89 11.09 -12.28 3.67
N ALA A 90 9.96 -11.68 3.33
CA ALA A 90 9.89 -10.29 2.91
C ALA A 90 10.40 -9.34 4.01
N ASP A 91 11.41 -8.54 3.67
CA ASP A 91 11.96 -7.49 4.56
C ASP A 91 11.22 -6.15 4.37
N PHE A 92 10.55 -5.99 3.22
CA PHE A 92 9.86 -4.76 2.84
C PHE A 92 8.79 -5.02 1.77
N ILE A 93 7.66 -4.32 1.88
CA ILE A 93 6.57 -4.35 0.90
C ILE A 93 6.59 -3.06 0.08
N LEU A 94 6.79 -3.18 -1.23
CA LEU A 94 6.69 -2.06 -2.16
C LEU A 94 5.32 -2.11 -2.87
N ALA A 95 4.41 -1.24 -2.43
CA ALA A 95 3.06 -1.11 -2.96
C ALA A 95 3.05 -0.17 -4.19
N VAL A 96 2.67 -0.68 -5.37
CA VAL A 96 2.67 0.09 -6.62
C VAL A 96 1.28 0.06 -7.25
N GLY A 97 0.54 1.16 -7.12
CA GLY A 97 -0.83 1.22 -7.61
C GLY A 97 -1.66 2.35 -6.99
N GLY A 98 -2.98 2.16 -6.96
CA GLY A 98 -3.91 3.05 -6.26
C GLY A 98 -4.18 2.63 -4.81
N GLY A 99 -5.22 3.23 -4.20
CA GLY A 99 -5.59 3.00 -2.80
C GLY A 99 -5.79 1.53 -2.44
N SER A 100 -6.41 0.72 -3.31
CA SER A 100 -6.62 -0.72 -3.03
C SER A 100 -5.32 -1.50 -2.84
N VAL A 101 -4.25 -1.14 -3.56
CA VAL A 101 -2.93 -1.76 -3.43
C VAL A 101 -2.27 -1.31 -2.13
N CYS A 102 -2.43 -0.04 -1.75
CA CYS A 102 -1.92 0.52 -0.50
C CYS A 102 -2.60 -0.14 0.72
N ASP A 103 -3.93 -0.20 0.72
CA ASP A 103 -4.72 -0.84 1.77
C ASP A 103 -4.36 -2.31 1.94
N TYR A 104 -4.32 -3.06 0.84
CA TYR A 104 -3.91 -4.46 0.85
C TYR A 104 -2.50 -4.64 1.42
N SER A 105 -1.56 -3.77 1.05
CA SER A 105 -0.16 -3.86 1.50
C SER A 105 -0.02 -3.57 3.00
N LYS A 106 -0.82 -2.63 3.54
CA LYS A 106 -0.90 -2.35 4.98
C LYS A 106 -1.52 -3.53 5.74
N ALA A 107 -2.60 -4.09 5.24
CA ALA A 107 -3.20 -5.30 5.80
C ALA A 107 -2.21 -6.48 5.78
N LEU A 108 -1.47 -6.63 4.68
CA LEU A 108 -0.44 -7.67 4.53
C LEU A 108 0.69 -7.47 5.54
N SER A 109 1.19 -6.25 5.67
CA SER A 109 2.26 -5.85 6.60
C SER A 109 2.02 -6.36 8.02
N VAL A 110 0.83 -6.11 8.57
CA VAL A 110 0.45 -6.52 9.94
C VAL A 110 0.13 -8.01 10.06
N SER A 111 -0.09 -8.69 8.93
CA SER A 111 -0.52 -10.08 8.89
C SER A 111 0.64 -11.07 8.71
N VAL A 112 1.81 -10.63 8.22
CA VAL A 112 2.92 -11.54 7.89
C VAL A 112 3.37 -12.36 9.10
N HIS A 113 3.46 -11.79 10.29
CA HIS A 113 3.92 -12.50 11.49
C HIS A 113 2.80 -12.75 12.52
N CYS A 114 1.55 -12.51 12.12
CA CYS A 114 0.38 -12.79 12.96
C CYS A 114 0.05 -14.29 12.93
N ASP A 115 -0.03 -14.91 14.11
CA ASP A 115 -0.41 -16.33 14.24
C ASP A 115 -1.93 -16.55 14.16
N ASP A 116 -2.73 -15.52 14.48
CA ASP A 116 -4.18 -15.54 14.35
C ASP A 116 -4.63 -15.32 12.89
N ASP A 117 -5.90 -15.61 12.61
CA ASP A 117 -6.52 -15.19 11.37
C ASP A 117 -6.61 -13.66 11.30
N PRO A 118 -6.06 -13.02 10.24
CA PRO A 118 -6.04 -11.57 10.12
C PRO A 118 -7.42 -10.91 10.11
N TRP A 119 -8.44 -11.59 9.56
CA TRP A 119 -9.80 -11.04 9.50
C TRP A 119 -10.38 -10.93 10.90
N ASP A 120 -10.32 -12.02 11.66
CA ASP A 120 -10.86 -12.06 13.01
C ASP A 120 -10.14 -11.07 13.93
N LYS A 121 -8.80 -11.02 13.86
CA LYS A 121 -7.99 -10.14 14.71
C LYS A 121 -8.20 -8.66 14.38
N TYR A 122 -7.94 -8.28 13.12
CA TYR A 122 -7.82 -6.87 12.74
C TYR A 122 -9.13 -6.24 12.27
N TYR A 123 -10.09 -7.02 11.77
CA TYR A 123 -11.32 -6.47 11.17
C TYR A 123 -12.59 -6.79 11.97
N ILE A 124 -12.58 -7.83 12.81
CA ILE A 124 -13.69 -8.13 13.71
C ILE A 124 -13.43 -7.63 15.13
N ARG A 125 -12.27 -7.93 15.69
CA ARG A 125 -11.90 -7.51 17.06
C ARG A 125 -11.24 -6.13 17.14
N PHE A 126 -10.80 -5.57 16.01
CA PHE A 126 -10.10 -4.29 15.93
C PHE A 126 -8.88 -4.23 16.87
N GLU A 127 -8.14 -5.34 16.96
CA GLU A 127 -6.89 -5.39 17.74
C GLU A 127 -5.75 -4.71 16.96
N GLU A 128 -4.81 -4.07 17.67
CA GLU A 128 -3.57 -3.58 17.07
C GLU A 128 -2.56 -4.73 16.88
N PRO A 129 -1.60 -4.62 15.94
CA PRO A 129 -0.55 -5.61 15.79
C PRO A 129 0.32 -5.68 17.05
N ASP A 130 0.52 -6.90 17.55
CA ASP A 130 1.38 -7.24 18.70
C ASP A 130 2.64 -8.02 18.27
N CYS A 131 2.78 -8.29 16.97
CA CYS A 131 3.92 -8.96 16.35
C CYS A 131 4.76 -7.99 15.51
N GLU A 132 5.91 -8.45 15.03
CA GLU A 132 6.70 -7.71 14.05
C GLU A 132 5.87 -7.47 12.76
N ILE A 133 5.97 -6.26 12.20
CA ILE A 133 5.31 -5.88 10.96
C ILE A 133 6.34 -5.67 9.85
N VAL A 134 5.99 -5.99 8.62
CA VAL A 134 6.87 -5.73 7.47
C VAL A 134 6.66 -4.31 6.97
N PRO A 135 7.66 -3.42 6.95
CA PRO A 135 7.47 -2.03 6.55
C PRO A 135 6.97 -1.90 5.11
N VAL A 136 6.10 -0.91 4.87
CA VAL A 136 5.49 -0.60 3.56
C VAL A 136 6.04 0.71 3.03
N GLY A 137 6.27 0.80 1.72
CA GLY A 137 6.35 2.07 1.01
C GLY A 137 5.51 2.04 -0.26
N CYS A 138 5.03 3.20 -0.68
CA CYS A 138 4.08 3.32 -1.78
C CYS A 138 4.66 4.08 -2.98
N ILE A 139 4.30 3.64 -4.18
CA ILE A 139 4.42 4.39 -5.43
C ILE A 139 3.01 4.56 -5.99
N LEU A 140 2.46 5.76 -5.83
CA LEU A 140 1.05 6.00 -6.10
C LEU A 140 0.82 6.26 -7.59
N THR A 141 -0.16 5.57 -8.18
CA THR A 141 -0.55 5.73 -9.58
C THR A 141 -1.96 6.27 -9.76
N MET A 142 -2.64 6.60 -8.67
CA MET A 142 -4.00 7.15 -8.68
C MET A 142 -4.24 8.06 -7.48
N ALA A 143 -4.76 9.26 -7.75
CA ALA A 143 -5.21 10.19 -6.71
C ALA A 143 -6.66 9.88 -6.30
N GLY A 144 -6.94 9.90 -4.99
CA GLY A 144 -8.24 9.56 -4.41
C GLY A 144 -8.16 9.47 -2.90
N THR A 145 -7.92 8.26 -2.40
CA THR A 145 -8.09 7.85 -0.99
C THR A 145 -7.14 8.45 0.05
N GLY A 146 -5.97 8.98 -0.34
CA GLY A 146 -4.90 9.36 0.59
C GLY A 146 -4.29 8.20 1.40
N SER A 147 -4.58 6.95 1.04
CA SER A 147 -4.13 5.73 1.73
C SER A 147 -2.61 5.60 1.80
N GLU A 148 -1.90 6.20 0.86
CA GLU A 148 -0.44 6.24 0.82
C GLU A 148 0.20 7.08 1.94
N MET A 149 -0.58 7.77 2.78
CA MET A 149 -0.04 8.57 3.88
C MET A 149 -0.88 8.50 5.16
N ASN A 150 -1.60 7.39 5.36
CA ASN A 150 -2.39 7.11 6.56
C ASN A 150 -2.32 5.63 6.99
N GLY A 151 -2.84 5.31 8.18
CA GLY A 151 -2.88 3.95 8.72
C GLY A 151 -4.13 3.14 8.33
N GLY A 152 -5.05 3.70 7.52
CA GLY A 152 -6.32 3.07 7.17
C GLY A 152 -6.19 1.96 6.14
N ALA A 153 -6.70 0.76 6.40
CA ALA A 153 -6.76 -0.31 5.42
C ALA A 153 -8.17 -0.93 5.37
N VAL A 154 -8.73 -1.06 4.17
CA VAL A 154 -10.06 -1.63 3.95
C VAL A 154 -9.98 -2.98 3.26
N ILE A 155 -10.50 -4.02 3.90
CA ILE A 155 -10.53 -5.40 3.37
C ILE A 155 -11.99 -5.90 3.29
N THR A 156 -12.24 -6.71 2.27
CA THR A 156 -13.54 -7.33 2.02
C THR A 156 -13.50 -8.82 2.37
N ASN A 157 -14.52 -9.30 3.07
CA ASN A 157 -14.78 -10.72 3.28
C ASN A 157 -16.05 -11.09 2.51
N HIS A 158 -15.89 -11.91 1.48
CA HIS A 158 -17.00 -12.31 0.61
C HIS A 158 -17.94 -13.31 1.28
N GLU A 159 -17.40 -14.21 2.10
CA GLU A 159 -18.19 -15.22 2.83
C GLU A 159 -19.14 -14.57 3.84
N GLN A 160 -18.67 -13.53 4.54
CA GLN A 160 -19.47 -12.81 5.53
C GLN A 160 -20.25 -11.62 4.94
N HIS A 161 -20.05 -11.30 3.65
CA HIS A 161 -20.61 -10.10 3.00
C HIS A 161 -20.26 -8.78 3.71
N LEU A 162 -19.05 -8.68 4.26
CA LEU A 162 -18.58 -7.52 5.01
C LEU A 162 -17.43 -6.82 4.28
N LYS A 163 -17.40 -5.49 4.36
CA LYS A 163 -16.28 -4.65 3.93
C LYS A 163 -15.95 -3.71 5.09
N ILE A 164 -14.79 -3.92 5.71
CA ILE A 164 -14.42 -3.26 6.96
C ILE A 164 -13.11 -2.51 6.76
N GLY A 165 -13.09 -1.26 7.23
CA GLY A 165 -11.89 -0.45 7.34
C GLY A 165 -11.37 -0.47 8.77
N HIS A 166 -10.07 -0.61 8.93
CA HIS A 166 -9.38 -0.47 10.21
C HIS A 166 -8.27 0.58 10.06
N VAL A 167 -8.22 1.55 10.98
CA VAL A 167 -7.16 2.56 11.05
C VAL A 167 -6.17 2.13 12.12
N PHE A 168 -5.03 1.59 11.68
CA PHE A 168 -3.94 1.17 12.54
C PHE A 168 -3.10 2.35 13.03
N GLY A 169 -2.22 2.08 14.01
CA GLY A 169 -1.23 3.02 14.51
C GLY A 169 -0.19 3.50 13.49
N ASP A 170 0.58 4.51 13.91
CA ASP A 170 1.65 5.18 13.12
C ASP A 170 2.68 4.19 12.54
N GLU A 171 2.88 3.03 13.17
CA GLU A 171 3.81 2.00 12.75
C GLU A 171 3.42 1.35 11.41
N VAL A 172 2.12 1.27 11.09
CA VAL A 172 1.57 0.66 9.87
C VAL A 172 1.54 1.65 8.70
N MET A 173 1.65 2.96 9.00
CA MET A 173 1.72 3.97 7.96
C MET A 173 2.93 3.74 7.03
N PRO A 174 2.78 4.01 5.71
CA PRO A 174 3.89 3.87 4.78
C PRO A 174 5.11 4.66 5.25
N LYS A 175 6.29 4.05 5.20
CA LYS A 175 7.54 4.72 5.57
C LYS A 175 7.89 5.85 4.62
N PHE A 176 7.55 5.66 3.34
CA PHE A 176 7.61 6.69 2.32
C PHE A 176 6.53 6.49 1.26
N SER A 177 6.22 7.57 0.54
CA SER A 177 5.37 7.55 -0.65
C SER A 177 5.96 8.40 -1.76
N ILE A 178 6.08 7.79 -2.94
CA ILE A 178 6.51 8.43 -4.19
C ILE A 178 5.27 8.81 -4.99
N LEU A 179 5.14 10.12 -5.22
CA LEU A 179 4.00 10.78 -5.84
C LEU A 179 4.47 11.47 -7.12
N ASN A 180 4.45 10.74 -8.23
CA ASN A 180 4.73 11.29 -9.56
C ASN A 180 3.41 11.58 -10.30
N PRO A 181 3.07 12.84 -10.57
CA PRO A 181 1.83 13.20 -11.27
C PRO A 181 1.70 12.56 -12.66
N ARG A 182 2.81 12.18 -13.31
CA ARG A 182 2.76 11.51 -14.62
C ARG A 182 2.08 10.15 -14.55
N TYR A 183 2.17 9.45 -13.42
CA TYR A 183 1.58 8.11 -13.28
C TYR A 183 0.05 8.14 -13.27
N THR A 184 -0.57 9.29 -12.97
CA THR A 184 -2.03 9.44 -13.01
C THR A 184 -2.57 9.78 -14.40
N MET A 185 -1.71 10.16 -15.36
CA MET A 185 -2.13 10.67 -16.67
C MET A 185 -2.70 9.59 -17.60
N THR A 186 -2.49 8.32 -17.28
CA THR A 186 -2.97 7.18 -18.08
C THR A 186 -4.26 6.56 -17.52
N LEU A 187 -4.79 7.11 -16.43
CA LEU A 187 -6.01 6.61 -15.80
C LEU A 187 -7.24 6.79 -16.71
N PRO A 188 -8.15 5.80 -16.76
CA PRO A 188 -9.44 5.99 -17.41
C PRO A 188 -10.20 7.17 -16.81
N LYS A 189 -10.89 7.94 -17.65
CA LYS A 189 -11.68 9.12 -17.23
C LYS A 189 -12.59 8.83 -16.03
N TYR A 190 -13.26 7.69 -16.04
CA TYR A 190 -14.15 7.28 -14.93
C TYR A 190 -13.40 7.21 -13.60
N GLN A 191 -12.22 6.57 -13.56
CA GLN A 191 -11.42 6.44 -12.35
C GLN A 191 -10.90 7.80 -11.87
N MET A 192 -10.45 8.65 -12.79
CA MET A 192 -10.04 10.02 -12.47
C MET A 192 -11.21 10.81 -11.85
N THR A 193 -12.40 10.74 -12.45
CA THR A 193 -13.59 11.41 -11.91
C THR A 193 -13.98 10.86 -10.53
N ALA A 194 -13.98 9.54 -10.35
CA ALA A 194 -14.27 8.93 -9.06
C ALA A 194 -13.30 9.39 -7.97
N GLY A 195 -11.99 9.41 -8.26
CA GLY A 195 -10.96 9.91 -7.34
C GLY A 195 -11.15 11.38 -6.97
N ILE A 196 -11.59 12.24 -7.90
CA ILE A 196 -11.89 13.65 -7.60
C ILE A 196 -13.04 13.77 -6.58
N TYR A 197 -14.12 13.01 -6.78
CA TYR A 197 -15.24 13.02 -5.84
C TYR A 197 -14.86 12.42 -4.48
N ASP A 198 -13.99 11.41 -4.47
CA ASP A 198 -13.45 10.81 -3.24
C ASP A 198 -12.66 11.83 -2.41
N ILE A 199 -11.73 12.56 -3.06
CA ILE A 199 -10.97 13.66 -2.43
C ILE A 199 -11.91 14.74 -1.87
N MET A 200 -12.92 15.13 -2.65
CA MET A 200 -13.90 16.13 -2.21
C MET A 200 -14.67 15.66 -0.97
N ASN A 201 -15.13 14.41 -0.97
CA ASN A 201 -15.87 13.84 0.16
C ASN A 201 -15.00 13.83 1.43
N HIS A 202 -13.75 13.37 1.35
CA HIS A 202 -12.84 13.39 2.50
C HIS A 202 -12.62 14.78 3.11
N ILE A 203 -12.67 15.84 2.31
CA ILE A 203 -12.53 17.23 2.80
C ILE A 203 -13.85 17.75 3.40
N CYS A 204 -15.00 17.23 2.95
CA CYS A 204 -16.33 17.69 3.32
C CYS A 204 -16.97 16.92 4.49
N GLU A 205 -16.40 15.79 4.92
CA GLU A 205 -16.77 15.07 6.15
C GLU A 205 -16.46 15.88 7.42
#